data_AF-A0A1T5CQT9-F1
#
_entry.id   AF-A0A1T5CQT9-F1
#
_cell.length_a   1.000
_cell.length_b   1.000
_cell.length_c   1.000
_cell.angle_alpha   90.00
_cell.angle_beta   90.00
_cell.angle_gamma   90.00
#
_symmetry.space_group_name_H-M   'P 1'
#
loop_
_entity.id
_entity.type
_entity.pdbx_description
1 polymer ?
#
loop_
_entity_poly.entity_id
_entity_poly.type
_entity_poly.pdbx_seq_one_letter_code
_entity_poly.pdbx_strand_id
1 'polypeptide(L)'
;MLIKANYVIIFYIINILVGVFGILLHYEDHPIFGIIFSLLQMLFLAFGGFLNAKKQKKILSIFWIGIFNLILGLASIFAIEVLGARFSIFGGSTDSVLVVLFQYTINSYLYPFLTRIEAINESLAIIFIIFCSFIIPFVGFVIGRKMYSNKVEQH
;
A
#
# COMPACT_ATOMS: atom_id res chain seq x y z
N MET A 1 -7.53 -26.15 -12.83
CA MET A 1 -6.77 -25.86 -11.59
C MET A 1 -6.95 -24.39 -11.26
N LEU A 2 -7.92 -24.02 -10.43
CA LEU A 2 -8.14 -22.61 -10.06
C LEU A 2 -6.94 -22.13 -9.21
N ILE A 3 -6.17 -21.19 -9.74
CA ILE A 3 -5.23 -20.41 -8.93
C ILE A 3 -6.04 -19.84 -7.76
N LYS A 4 -5.79 -20.29 -6.53
CA LYS A 4 -6.49 -19.79 -5.34
C LYS A 4 -6.10 -18.31 -5.15
N ALA A 5 -6.84 -17.41 -5.77
CA ALA A 5 -6.50 -15.98 -5.91
C ALA A 5 -6.20 -15.32 -4.56
N ASN A 6 -5.08 -14.63 -4.47
CA ASN A 6 -4.64 -13.92 -3.26
C ASN A 6 -5.44 -12.63 -3.09
N TYR A 7 -6.31 -12.57 -2.08
CA TYR A 7 -7.22 -11.44 -1.91
C TYR A 7 -6.46 -10.15 -1.60
N VAL A 8 -5.33 -10.22 -0.88
CA VAL A 8 -4.47 -9.06 -0.64
C VAL A 8 -3.96 -8.46 -1.95
N ILE A 9 -3.52 -9.30 -2.90
CA ILE A 9 -3.09 -8.85 -4.23
C ILE A 9 -4.26 -8.26 -5.03
N ILE A 10 -5.43 -8.89 -4.99
CA ILE A 10 -6.62 -8.37 -5.68
C ILE A 10 -6.99 -6.98 -5.16
N PHE A 11 -7.12 -6.80 -3.84
CA PHE A 11 -7.47 -5.50 -3.27
C PHE A 11 -6.39 -4.45 -3.49
N TYR A 12 -5.13 -4.85 -3.54
CA TYR A 12 -4.06 -3.92 -3.89
C TYR A 12 -4.16 -3.43 -5.33
N ILE A 13 -4.42 -4.32 -6.30
CA ILE A 13 -4.65 -3.90 -7.70
C ILE A 13 -5.87 -2.98 -7.80
N ILE A 14 -6.95 -3.30 -7.10
CA ILE A 14 -8.14 -2.43 -7.04
C ILE A 14 -7.76 -1.06 -6.45
N ASN A 15 -7.00 -1.04 -5.36
CA ASN A 15 -6.55 0.21 -4.74
C ASN A 15 -5.69 1.05 -5.68
N ILE A 16 -4.81 0.44 -6.48
CA ILE A 16 -4.04 1.15 -7.52
C ILE A 16 -5.00 1.83 -8.50
N LEU A 17 -5.97 1.10 -9.05
CA LEU A 17 -6.92 1.65 -10.02
C LEU A 17 -7.75 2.79 -9.41
N VAL A 18 -8.27 2.60 -8.19
CA VAL A 18 -9.05 3.62 -7.48
C VAL A 18 -8.20 4.83 -7.13
N GLY A 19 -6.95 4.63 -6.72
CA GLY A 19 -6.04 5.72 -6.35
C GLY A 19 -5.65 6.57 -7.55
N VAL A 20 -5.27 5.94 -8.68
CA VAL A 20 -4.98 6.65 -9.94
C VAL A 20 -6.21 7.42 -10.42
N PHE A 21 -7.41 6.82 -10.34
CA PHE A 21 -8.65 7.51 -10.70
C PHE A 21 -8.95 8.70 -9.76
N GLY A 22 -8.69 8.56 -8.46
CA GLY A 22 -8.84 9.65 -7.49
C GLY A 22 -7.90 10.83 -7.76
N ILE A 23 -6.66 10.56 -8.16
CA ILE A 23 -5.69 11.58 -8.57
C ILE A 23 -6.20 12.30 -9.83
N LEU A 24 -6.69 11.58 -10.84
CA LEU A 24 -7.27 12.16 -12.05
C LEU A 24 -8.49 13.05 -11.78
N LEU A 25 -9.27 12.72 -10.75
CA LEU A 25 -10.42 13.51 -10.29
C LEU A 25 -10.04 14.69 -9.36
N HIS A 26 -8.75 14.98 -9.19
CA HIS A 26 -8.25 16.10 -8.37
C HIS A 26 -8.75 16.05 -6.91
N TYR A 27 -8.79 14.86 -6.30
CA TYR A 27 -9.15 14.71 -4.87
C TYR A 27 -8.25 15.50 -3.92
N GLU A 28 -7.10 15.94 -4.39
CA GLU A 28 -6.14 16.78 -3.69
C GLU A 28 -6.70 18.17 -3.39
N ASP A 29 -7.61 18.69 -4.23
CA ASP A 29 -8.35 19.93 -4.02
C ASP A 29 -9.37 19.81 -2.86
N HIS A 30 -9.62 18.58 -2.42
CA HIS A 30 -10.60 18.23 -1.42
C HIS A 30 -9.96 17.34 -0.33
N PRO A 31 -9.11 17.92 0.54
CA PRO A 31 -8.22 17.16 1.43
C PRO A 31 -8.95 16.21 2.39
N ILE A 32 -10.16 16.58 2.83
CA ILE A 32 -11.00 15.73 3.69
C ILE A 32 -11.45 14.47 2.93
N PHE A 33 -11.90 14.63 1.69
CA PHE A 33 -12.32 13.51 0.86
C PHE A 33 -11.13 12.60 0.54
N GLY A 34 -9.96 13.16 0.19
CA GLY A 34 -8.74 12.40 -0.03
C GLY A 34 -8.38 11.50 1.16
N ILE A 35 -8.45 12.02 2.39
CA ILE A 35 -8.20 11.24 3.62
C ILE A 35 -9.23 10.10 3.76
N ILE A 36 -10.52 10.39 3.58
CA ILE A 36 -11.58 9.37 3.71
C ILE A 36 -11.39 8.25 2.68
N PHE A 37 -11.11 8.60 1.42
CA PHE A 37 -10.84 7.61 0.36
C PHE A 37 -9.62 6.76 0.67
N SER A 38 -8.53 7.39 1.12
CA SER A 38 -7.31 6.68 1.53
C SER A 38 -7.59 5.68 2.65
N LEU A 39 -8.33 6.10 3.70
CA LEU A 39 -8.74 5.21 4.78
C LEU A 39 -9.61 4.04 4.28
N LEU A 40 -10.53 4.28 3.35
CA LEU A 40 -11.36 3.23 2.77
C LEU A 40 -10.52 2.20 1.98
N GLN A 41 -9.54 2.66 1.21
CA GLN A 41 -8.63 1.77 0.49
C GLN A 41 -7.72 0.99 1.45
N MET A 42 -7.25 1.59 2.53
CA MET A 42 -6.52 0.89 3.60
C MET A 42 -7.40 -0.21 4.23
N LEU A 43 -8.69 0.08 4.47
CA LEU A 43 -9.65 -0.92 4.96
C LEU A 43 -9.85 -2.06 3.97
N PHE A 44 -9.92 -1.79 2.66
CA PHE A 44 -9.99 -2.84 1.63
C PHE A 44 -8.74 -3.73 1.61
N LEU A 45 -7.56 -3.14 1.77
CA LEU A 45 -6.32 -3.91 1.83
C LEU A 45 -6.28 -4.81 3.08
N ALA A 46 -6.72 -4.29 4.23
CA ALA A 46 -6.91 -5.09 5.44
C ALA A 46 -7.96 -6.20 5.23
N PHE A 47 -9.07 -5.90 4.56
CA PHE A 47 -10.10 -6.88 4.23
C PHE A 47 -9.57 -8.01 3.33
N GLY A 48 -8.62 -7.72 2.43
CA GLY A 48 -7.89 -8.75 1.69
C GLY A 48 -7.14 -9.72 2.60
N GLY A 49 -6.49 -9.21 3.65
CA GLY A 49 -5.84 -10.02 4.68
C GLY A 49 -6.84 -10.90 5.43
N PHE A 50 -7.97 -10.31 5.82
CA PHE A 50 -9.07 -11.00 6.48
C PHE A 50 -9.64 -12.15 5.62
N LEU A 51 -9.86 -11.92 4.33
CA LEU A 51 -10.38 -12.94 3.42
C LEU A 51 -9.36 -14.07 3.17
N ASN A 52 -8.07 -13.74 3.08
CA ASN A 52 -7.02 -14.76 3.03
C ASN A 52 -7.07 -15.67 4.27
N ALA A 53 -7.23 -15.09 5.47
CA ALA A 53 -7.37 -15.84 6.71
C ALA A 53 -8.66 -16.69 6.73
N LYS A 54 -9.80 -16.14 6.32
CA LYS A 54 -11.08 -16.86 6.18
C LYS A 54 -10.96 -18.08 5.26
N LYS A 55 -10.11 -18.00 4.24
CA LYS A 55 -9.84 -19.10 3.29
C LYS A 55 -8.70 -20.02 3.74
N GLN A 56 -8.30 -19.95 5.02
CA GLN A 56 -7.26 -20.79 5.63
C GLN A 56 -5.92 -20.76 4.87
N LYS A 57 -5.56 -19.59 4.31
CA LYS A 57 -4.28 -19.43 3.63
C LYS A 57 -3.15 -19.24 4.63
N LYS A 58 -1.93 -19.62 4.21
CA LYS A 58 -0.71 -19.40 4.98
C LYS A 58 -0.46 -17.90 5.17
N ILE A 59 0.11 -17.52 6.31
CA ILE A 59 0.47 -16.13 6.62
C ILE A 59 1.43 -15.53 5.58
N LEU A 60 2.30 -16.32 4.97
CA LEU A 60 3.18 -15.85 3.90
C LEU A 60 2.42 -15.21 2.72
N SER A 61 1.16 -15.60 2.50
CA SER A 61 0.34 -15.04 1.41
C SER A 61 0.07 -13.53 1.54
N ILE A 62 0.10 -12.96 2.74
CA ILE A 62 -0.21 -11.53 2.93
C ILE A 62 1.02 -10.62 2.79
N PHE A 63 2.24 -11.19 2.77
CA PHE A 63 3.48 -10.43 2.76
C PHE A 63 4.06 -10.14 1.37
N TRP A 64 3.52 -10.71 0.31
CA TRP A 64 4.01 -10.51 -1.06
C TRP A 64 4.07 -9.04 -1.47
N ILE A 65 3.06 -8.25 -1.08
CA ILE A 65 2.99 -6.82 -1.40
C ILE A 65 4.02 -6.04 -0.59
N GLY A 66 4.19 -6.40 0.69
CA GLY A 66 5.22 -5.82 1.53
C GLY A 66 6.62 -6.05 0.98
N ILE A 67 6.91 -7.28 0.53
CA ILE A 67 8.20 -7.63 -0.09
C ILE A 67 8.41 -6.84 -1.39
N PHE A 68 7.37 -6.75 -2.23
CA PHE A 68 7.44 -5.98 -3.46
C PHE A 68 7.74 -4.49 -3.20
N ASN A 69 7.01 -3.87 -2.27
CA ASN A 69 7.25 -2.50 -1.85
C ASN A 69 8.58 -2.29 -1.13
N LEU A 70 9.11 -3.30 -0.43
CA LEU A 70 10.44 -3.24 0.17
C LEU A 70 11.53 -3.18 -0.90
N ILE A 71 11.46 -4.03 -1.93
CA ILE A 71 12.44 -4.04 -3.02
C ILE A 71 12.42 -2.70 -3.76
N LEU A 72 11.24 -2.22 -4.14
CA LEU A 72 11.09 -0.93 -4.81
C LEU A 72 11.48 0.24 -3.91
N GLY A 73 11.16 0.16 -2.62
CA GLY A 73 11.51 1.19 -1.65
C GLY A 73 13.02 1.29 -1.42
N LEU A 74 13.74 0.16 -1.36
CA LEU A 74 15.20 0.17 -1.29
C LEU A 74 15.83 0.80 -2.54
N ALA A 75 15.31 0.48 -3.73
CA ALA A 75 15.75 1.11 -4.97
C ALA A 75 15.45 2.61 -4.99
N SER A 76 14.30 3.02 -4.46
CA SER A 76 13.88 4.43 -4.36
C SER A 76 14.75 5.22 -3.38
N ILE A 77 15.03 4.65 -2.19
CA ILE A 77 15.93 5.26 -1.19
C ILE A 77 17.35 5.38 -1.75
N PHE A 78 17.86 4.34 -2.42
CA PHE A 78 19.16 4.41 -3.08
C PHE A 78 19.21 5.53 -4.12
N ALA A 79 18.16 5.68 -4.93
CA ALA A 79 18.08 6.75 -5.91
C ALA A 79 18.12 8.15 -5.24
N ILE A 80 17.38 8.35 -4.15
CA ILE A 80 17.32 9.64 -3.44
C ILE A 80 18.63 9.95 -2.71
N GLU A 81 19.09 9.02 -1.87
CA GLU A 81 20.21 9.26 -0.95
C GLU A 81 21.58 9.15 -1.63
N VAL A 82 21.73 8.24 -2.61
CA VAL A 82 23.04 7.96 -3.24
C VAL A 82 23.19 8.66 -4.58
N LEU A 83 22.14 8.67 -5.40
CA LEU A 83 22.18 9.35 -6.71
C LEU A 83 21.78 10.83 -6.62
N GLY A 84 21.32 11.29 -5.46
CA GLY A 84 20.86 12.66 -5.26
C GLY A 84 19.58 12.99 -6.02
N ALA A 85 18.80 11.97 -6.41
CA ALA A 85 17.53 12.19 -7.07
C ALA A 85 16.59 12.93 -6.13
N ARG A 86 15.93 13.97 -6.65
CA ARG A 86 14.88 14.69 -5.92
C ARG A 86 13.55 14.46 -6.59
N PHE A 87 12.53 14.20 -5.79
CA PHE A 87 11.19 13.97 -6.28
C PHE A 87 10.22 15.01 -5.70
N SER A 88 9.28 15.44 -6.52
CA SER A 88 8.12 16.23 -6.11
C SER A 88 6.94 15.70 -6.92
N ILE A 89 5.88 15.30 -6.23
CA ILE A 89 4.65 14.79 -6.86
C ILE A 89 4.02 15.84 -7.80
N PHE A 90 4.30 17.13 -7.59
CA PHE A 90 3.71 18.26 -8.34
C PHE A 90 4.67 18.99 -9.29
N GLY A 91 5.87 18.45 -9.51
CA GLY A 91 6.83 18.99 -10.47
C GLY A 91 7.81 20.00 -9.88
N GLY A 92 9.04 19.95 -10.40
CA GLY A 92 10.12 20.89 -10.03
C GLY A 92 11.55 20.41 -10.29
N SER A 93 11.78 19.12 -10.59
CA SER A 93 13.10 18.62 -11.00
C SER A 93 12.97 17.72 -12.23
N THR A 94 13.83 17.96 -13.22
CA THR A 94 14.02 17.16 -14.44
C THR A 94 14.60 15.77 -14.18
N ASP A 95 15.00 15.48 -12.94
CA ASP A 95 15.72 14.26 -12.52
C ASP A 95 14.82 13.31 -11.71
N SER A 96 13.50 13.31 -11.98
CA SER A 96 12.57 12.40 -11.33
C SER A 96 12.87 10.94 -11.74
N VAL A 97 13.38 10.14 -10.80
CA VAL A 97 13.67 8.73 -11.07
C VAL A 97 12.35 7.97 -11.16
N LEU A 98 12.09 7.37 -12.33
CA LEU A 98 10.87 6.61 -12.65
C LEU A 98 10.48 5.59 -11.57
N VAL A 99 11.45 5.01 -10.85
CA VAL A 99 11.21 4.05 -9.77
C VAL A 99 10.45 4.67 -8.59
N VAL A 100 10.78 5.92 -8.22
CA VAL A 100 10.14 6.64 -7.11
C VAL A 100 8.72 6.99 -7.50
N LEU A 101 8.52 7.56 -8.70
CA LEU A 101 7.19 7.89 -9.21
C LEU A 101 6.30 6.64 -9.32
N PHE A 102 6.85 5.53 -9.81
CA PHE A 102 6.15 4.26 -9.86
C PHE A 102 5.75 3.80 -8.45
N GLN A 103 6.68 3.85 -7.49
CA GLN A 103 6.44 3.46 -6.10
C GLN A 103 5.32 4.27 -5.44
N TYR A 104 5.27 5.58 -5.65
CA TYR A 104 4.20 6.44 -5.15
C TYR A 104 2.87 6.15 -5.85
N THR A 105 2.88 5.97 -7.17
CA THR A 105 1.66 5.72 -7.96
C THR A 105 0.96 4.44 -7.51
N ILE A 106 1.71 3.34 -7.36
CA ILE A 106 1.13 2.06 -6.94
C ILE A 106 0.72 2.05 -5.45
N ASN A 107 1.19 3.02 -4.66
CA ASN A 107 0.82 3.21 -3.25
C ASN A 107 -0.01 4.48 -3.04
N SER A 108 -0.68 4.97 -4.09
CA SER A 108 -1.55 6.15 -4.04
C SER A 108 -2.68 6.04 -3.03
N TYR A 109 -3.03 4.82 -2.59
CA TYR A 109 -3.96 4.64 -1.47
C TYR A 109 -3.47 5.20 -0.12
N LEU A 110 -2.19 5.56 0.00
CA LEU A 110 -1.59 6.24 1.16
C LEU A 110 -1.38 7.75 0.92
N TYR A 111 -1.75 8.25 -0.25
CA TYR A 111 -1.32 9.55 -0.77
C TYR A 111 -1.42 10.72 0.22
N PRO A 112 -2.56 10.97 0.91
CA PRO A 112 -2.68 12.10 1.84
C PRO A 112 -1.70 12.06 3.01
N PHE A 113 -1.23 10.86 3.38
CA PHE A 113 -0.23 10.67 4.42
C PHE A 113 1.17 10.82 3.85
N LEU A 114 1.41 10.31 2.64
CA LEU A 114 2.71 10.40 1.97
C LEU A 114 3.12 11.86 1.75
N THR A 115 2.24 12.71 1.25
CA THR A 115 2.54 14.14 1.02
C THR A 115 2.97 14.87 2.30
N ARG A 116 2.34 14.56 3.43
CA ARG A 116 2.70 15.14 4.73
C ARG A 116 4.05 14.65 5.25
N ILE A 117 4.35 13.37 5.02
CA ILE A 117 5.60 12.75 5.48
C ILE A 117 6.76 13.17 4.58
N GLU A 118 6.55 13.22 3.27
CA GLU A 118 7.52 13.66 2.25
C GLU A 118 8.01 15.08 2.54
N ALA A 119 7.11 15.98 2.96
CA ALA A 119 7.45 17.34 3.38
C ALA A 119 8.43 17.39 4.58
N ILE A 120 8.51 16.31 5.37
CA ILE A 120 9.50 16.17 6.45
C ILE A 120 10.76 15.51 5.89
N ASN A 121 10.61 14.37 5.21
CA ASN A 121 11.70 13.59 4.61
C ASN A 121 11.17 12.58 3.57
N GLU A 122 11.68 12.65 2.33
CA GLU A 122 11.27 11.76 1.22
C GLU A 122 11.54 10.27 1.50
N SER A 123 12.70 9.94 2.08
CA SER A 123 13.06 8.57 2.46
C SER A 123 12.16 8.01 3.56
N LEU A 124 11.70 8.86 4.48
CA LEU A 124 10.77 8.46 5.55
C LEU A 124 9.38 8.13 4.99
N ALA A 125 8.93 8.84 3.95
CA ALA A 125 7.69 8.50 3.25
C ALA A 125 7.77 7.12 2.59
N ILE A 126 8.91 6.76 2.00
CA ILE A 126 9.13 5.42 1.44
C ILE A 126 9.10 4.35 2.53
N ILE A 127 9.76 4.59 3.67
CA ILE A 127 9.72 3.66 4.81
C ILE A 127 8.28 3.48 5.30
N PHE A 128 7.49 4.55 5.34
CA PHE A 128 6.07 4.48 5.71
C PHE A 128 5.26 3.61 4.75
N ILE A 129 5.47 3.72 3.44
CA ILE A 129 4.85 2.84 2.44
C ILE A 129 5.13 1.37 2.76
N ILE A 130 6.41 1.04 2.96
CA ILE A 130 6.85 -0.33 3.27
C ILE A 130 6.12 -0.82 4.52
N PHE A 131 6.18 -0.06 5.60
CA PHE A 131 5.57 -0.42 6.89
C PHE A 131 4.06 -0.67 6.77
N CYS A 132 3.33 0.26 6.14
CA CYS A 132 1.89 0.12 5.90
C CYS A 132 1.55 -1.11 5.05
N SER A 133 2.34 -1.41 4.02
CA SER A 133 2.10 -2.54 3.13
C SER A 133 2.27 -3.91 3.81
N PHE A 134 3.01 -3.99 4.93
CA PHE A 134 3.06 -5.18 5.79
C PHE A 134 1.94 -5.19 6.81
N ILE A 135 1.73 -4.08 7.52
CA ILE A 135 0.87 -4.04 8.71
C ILE A 135 -0.60 -4.09 8.36
N ILE A 136 -1.04 -3.38 7.32
CA ILE A 136 -2.45 -3.30 6.97
C ILE A 136 -3.02 -4.69 6.61
N PRO A 137 -2.40 -5.47 5.69
CA PRO A 137 -2.82 -6.85 5.45
C PRO A 137 -2.69 -7.75 6.69
N PHE A 138 -1.66 -7.54 7.51
CA PHE A 138 -1.41 -8.34 8.71
C PHE A 138 -2.51 -8.18 9.75
N VAL A 139 -2.91 -6.94 10.07
CA VAL A 139 -4.01 -6.65 10.99
C VAL A 139 -5.28 -7.36 10.54
N GLY A 140 -5.63 -7.23 9.25
CA GLY A 140 -6.79 -7.91 8.68
C GLY A 140 -6.70 -9.44 8.79
N PHE A 141 -5.53 -10.01 8.51
CA PHE A 141 -5.29 -11.45 8.62
C PHE A 141 -5.42 -11.96 10.05
N VAL A 142 -4.86 -11.24 11.04
CA VAL A 142 -4.97 -11.60 12.46
C VAL A 142 -6.42 -11.56 12.93
N ILE A 143 -7.18 -10.53 12.56
CA ILE A 143 -8.62 -10.44 12.85
C ILE A 143 -9.35 -11.64 12.24
N GLY A 144 -9.09 -11.95 10.97
CA GLY A 144 -9.71 -13.09 10.29
C GLY A 144 -9.34 -14.43 10.94
N ARG A 145 -8.08 -14.63 11.31
CA ARG A 145 -7.63 -15.84 12.02
C ARG A 145 -8.36 -15.99 13.34
N LYS A 146 -8.44 -14.94 14.17
CA LYS A 146 -9.15 -14.99 15.46
C LYS A 146 -10.63 -15.34 15.29
N MET A 147 -11.30 -14.76 14.29
CA MET A 147 -12.73 -15.02 14.07
C MET A 147 -13.04 -16.42 13.52
N TYR A 148 -12.18 -16.97 12.67
CA TYR A 148 -12.42 -18.26 12.01
C TYR A 148 -11.66 -19.44 12.62
N SER A 149 -10.65 -19.23 13.47
CA SER A 149 -10.00 -20.29 14.24
C SER A 149 -10.95 -20.86 15.30
N ASN A 150 -11.74 -20.01 15.96
CA ASN A 150 -12.71 -20.43 16.97
C ASN A 150 -13.89 -21.27 16.43
N LYS A 151 -14.08 -21.31 15.09
CA LYS A 151 -15.13 -22.13 14.47
C LYS A 151 -14.71 -23.56 14.15
N VAL A 152 -13.40 -23.86 14.18
CA VAL A 152 -12.89 -25.20 13.84
C VAL A 152 -12.82 -26.11 15.07
N GLU A 153 -12.80 -25.56 16.28
CA GLU A 153 -12.75 -26.33 17.54
C GLU A 153 -14.15 -26.73 18.07
N GLN A 154 -15.23 -26.40 17.36
CA GLN A 154 -16.61 -26.70 17.75
C GLN A 154 -17.30 -27.77 16.89
N HIS A 155 -16.56 -28.44 16.01
CA HIS A 155 -17.01 -29.60 15.23
C HIS A 155 -16.02 -30.75 15.37
#